data_AF-A0A084A8G1-F1
#
_entry.id   AF-A0A084A8G1-F1
#
_cell.length_a   1.000
_cell.length_b   1.000
_cell.length_c   1.000
_cell.angle_alpha   90.00
_cell.angle_beta   90.00
_cell.angle_gamma   90.00
#
_symmetry.space_group_name_H-M   'P 1'
#
loop_
_entity.id
_entity.type
_entity.pdbx_description
1 polymer ?
#
loop_
_entity_poly.entity_id
_entity_poly.type
_entity_poly.pdbx_seq_one_letter_code
_entity_poly.pdbx_strand_id
1 'polypeptide(L)'
;MPRALEKERLFFQIYQSLEKELLEMTDYIHFSENNLDVYSVKLANFILRANVECESLLKELYKKTKHFNSLSEAKQSKALENSTYREVNAVYKLDKKKIYIASEIFYFQEKYSEPFIPFVYKKNKKDPIQIYNAIKHDKVNNLEKADLETAINMLGTLFILNSYFFPELIQKEQDDRSKIFRGKRAYIEPLFLSMFDKIDKLNKDEVENYLSSCLYFEWISDYYLTENLPYHISDISGMLENHLNDVNLPLDTLIEKRNKNEYLYDDLNYPVLFKYSTVITNTGEDINYFRKKSEQIFKALLEKQEE
;
A
#
# COMPACT_ATOMS: atom_id res chain seq x y z
N MET A 1 6.04 -5.52 -27.28
CA MET A 1 4.96 -4.76 -26.62
C MET A 1 3.66 -5.55 -26.46
N PRO A 2 3.09 -6.25 -27.48
CA PRO A 2 1.80 -6.96 -27.31
C PRO A 2 1.81 -8.05 -26.23
N ARG A 3 2.87 -8.88 -26.21
CA ARG A 3 3.03 -9.97 -25.21
C ARG A 3 3.23 -9.49 -23.77
N ALA A 4 3.74 -8.28 -23.55
CA ALA A 4 3.93 -7.73 -22.21
C ALA A 4 2.60 -7.29 -21.61
N LEU A 5 1.81 -6.54 -22.40
CA LEU A 5 0.46 -6.12 -22.03
C LEU A 5 -0.49 -7.33 -21.87
N GLU A 6 -0.37 -8.33 -22.74
CA GLU A 6 -1.11 -9.60 -22.62
C GLU A 6 -0.82 -10.31 -21.29
N LYS A 7 0.46 -10.33 -20.88
CA LYS A 7 0.88 -10.94 -19.63
C LYS A 7 0.37 -10.20 -18.39
N GLU A 8 0.46 -8.87 -18.40
CA GLU A 8 -0.08 -8.02 -17.33
C GLU A 8 -1.59 -8.22 -17.17
N ARG A 9 -2.33 -8.24 -18.28
CA ARG A 9 -3.77 -8.54 -18.27
C ARG A 9 -4.07 -9.95 -17.75
N LEU A 10 -3.29 -10.95 -18.12
CA LEU A 10 -3.49 -12.33 -17.69
C LEU A 10 -3.36 -12.47 -16.17
N PHE A 11 -2.29 -11.95 -15.57
CA PHE A 11 -2.12 -12.02 -14.11
C PHE A 11 -3.24 -11.31 -13.36
N PHE A 12 -3.66 -10.14 -13.86
CA PHE A 12 -4.74 -9.42 -13.21
C PHE A 12 -6.10 -10.13 -13.37
N GLN A 13 -6.39 -10.72 -14.52
CA GLN A 13 -7.59 -11.55 -14.71
C GLN A 13 -7.61 -12.76 -13.76
N ILE A 14 -6.46 -13.41 -13.57
CA ILE A 14 -6.34 -14.52 -12.61
C ILE A 14 -6.59 -14.02 -11.18
N TYR A 15 -6.03 -12.86 -10.81
CA TYR A 15 -6.32 -12.22 -9.52
C TYR A 15 -7.82 -11.97 -9.34
N GLN A 16 -8.50 -11.37 -10.34
CA GLN A 16 -9.94 -11.10 -10.27
C GLN A 16 -10.76 -12.39 -10.12
N SER A 17 -10.33 -13.48 -10.78
CA SER A 17 -10.98 -14.78 -10.62
C SER A 17 -10.82 -15.32 -9.19
N LEU A 18 -9.64 -15.21 -8.59
CA LEU A 18 -9.40 -15.63 -7.19
C LEU A 18 -10.17 -14.72 -6.22
N GLU A 19 -10.16 -13.42 -6.45
CA GLU A 19 -10.92 -12.46 -5.64
C GLU A 19 -12.42 -12.79 -5.65
N LYS A 20 -12.99 -13.05 -6.83
CA LYS A 20 -14.38 -13.48 -6.96
C LYS A 20 -14.63 -14.78 -6.20
N GLU A 21 -13.74 -15.75 -6.30
CA GLU A 21 -13.90 -17.03 -5.59
C GLU A 21 -13.87 -16.85 -4.06
N LEU A 22 -13.04 -15.95 -3.53
CA LEU A 22 -13.02 -15.65 -2.09
C LEU A 22 -14.29 -14.88 -1.66
N LEU A 23 -14.81 -13.98 -2.50
CA LEU A 23 -16.09 -13.33 -2.25
C LEU A 23 -17.24 -14.33 -2.22
N GLU A 24 -17.28 -15.28 -3.15
CA GLU A 24 -18.30 -16.34 -3.14
C GLU A 24 -18.23 -17.22 -1.88
N MET A 25 -17.09 -17.24 -1.16
CA MET A 25 -17.00 -17.92 0.14
C MET A 25 -17.83 -17.28 1.25
N THR A 26 -18.24 -16.01 1.11
CA THR A 26 -19.09 -15.35 2.10
C THR A 26 -20.48 -15.96 2.18
N ASP A 27 -20.92 -16.68 1.15
CA ASP A 27 -22.23 -17.34 1.11
C ASP A 27 -22.34 -18.51 2.10
N TYR A 28 -21.20 -19.07 2.53
CA TYR A 28 -21.16 -20.24 3.42
C TYR A 28 -20.24 -20.07 4.63
N ILE A 29 -19.32 -19.11 4.62
CA ILE A 29 -18.53 -18.73 5.79
C ILE A 29 -18.83 -17.26 6.07
N HIS A 30 -19.33 -16.96 7.27
CA HIS A 30 -19.47 -15.58 7.70
C HIS A 30 -18.08 -15.01 8.00
N PHE A 31 -17.62 -14.04 7.22
CA PHE A 31 -16.28 -13.46 7.39
C PHE A 31 -16.27 -12.48 8.56
N SER A 32 -15.95 -13.01 9.74
CA SER A 32 -15.75 -12.26 10.99
C SER A 32 -14.61 -12.90 11.79
N GLU A 33 -14.18 -12.25 12.88
CA GLU A 33 -13.11 -12.73 13.75
C GLU A 33 -13.32 -14.17 14.22
N ASN A 34 -14.57 -14.51 14.52
CA ASN A 34 -14.97 -15.81 15.05
C ASN A 34 -14.69 -16.97 14.06
N ASN A 35 -14.58 -16.67 12.77
CA ASN A 35 -14.45 -17.68 11.72
C ASN A 35 -13.09 -17.64 11.00
N LEU A 36 -12.11 -16.88 11.50
CA LEU A 36 -10.77 -16.79 10.91
C LEU A 36 -10.04 -18.14 10.83
N ASP A 37 -10.31 -19.03 11.79
CA ASP A 37 -9.72 -20.37 11.88
C ASP A 37 -10.54 -21.44 11.13
N VAL A 38 -11.65 -21.07 10.48
CA VAL A 38 -12.41 -22.01 9.64
C VAL A 38 -11.52 -22.43 8.47
N TYR A 39 -11.31 -23.74 8.36
CA TYR A 39 -10.51 -24.36 7.31
C TYR A 39 -11.35 -25.28 6.44
N SER A 40 -10.94 -25.44 5.18
CA SER A 40 -11.64 -26.34 4.26
C SER A 40 -10.75 -26.76 3.09
N VAL A 41 -11.16 -27.83 2.40
CA VAL A 41 -10.52 -28.24 1.14
C VAL A 41 -10.61 -27.13 0.07
N LYS A 42 -11.70 -26.35 0.10
CA LYS A 42 -11.90 -25.20 -0.79
C LYS A 42 -10.85 -24.12 -0.54
N LEU A 43 -10.63 -23.76 0.73
CA LEU A 43 -9.58 -22.83 1.15
C LEU A 43 -8.17 -23.38 0.85
N ALA A 44 -7.92 -24.66 1.03
CA ALA A 44 -6.65 -25.29 0.68
C ALA A 44 -6.34 -25.17 -0.82
N ASN A 45 -7.32 -25.49 -1.67
CA ASN A 45 -7.15 -25.36 -3.12
C ASN A 45 -7.04 -23.90 -3.57
N PHE A 46 -7.71 -22.98 -2.87
CA PHE A 46 -7.55 -21.54 -3.07
C PHE A 46 -6.12 -21.07 -2.75
N ILE A 47 -5.61 -21.38 -1.55
CA ILE A 47 -4.26 -20.99 -1.10
C ILE A 47 -3.18 -21.56 -2.03
N LEU A 48 -3.31 -22.82 -2.46
CA LEU A 48 -2.38 -23.44 -3.40
C LEU A 48 -2.31 -22.69 -4.73
N ARG A 49 -3.45 -22.31 -5.31
CA ARG A 49 -3.51 -21.54 -6.56
C ARG A 49 -2.97 -20.13 -6.38
N ALA A 50 -3.43 -19.42 -5.34
CA ALA A 50 -2.98 -18.06 -5.08
C ALA A 50 -1.46 -17.98 -4.87
N ASN A 51 -0.85 -18.96 -4.20
CA ASN A 51 0.60 -18.94 -4.00
C ASN A 51 1.40 -19.26 -5.28
N VAL A 52 0.91 -20.14 -6.16
CA VAL A 52 1.53 -20.37 -7.47
C VAL A 52 1.58 -19.06 -8.29
N GLU A 53 0.53 -18.25 -8.21
CA GLU A 53 0.50 -16.93 -8.85
C GLU A 53 1.45 -15.95 -8.17
N CYS A 54 1.58 -15.98 -6.83
CA CYS A 54 2.55 -15.18 -6.11
C CYS A 54 3.99 -15.50 -6.53
N GLU A 55 4.36 -16.78 -6.60
CA GLU A 55 5.68 -17.22 -7.07
C GLU A 55 5.96 -16.77 -8.51
N SER A 56 4.96 -16.88 -9.38
CA SER A 56 5.06 -16.47 -10.78
C SER A 56 5.27 -14.96 -10.91
N LEU A 57 4.48 -14.15 -10.19
CA LEU A 57 4.63 -12.69 -10.20
C LEU A 57 5.94 -12.24 -9.56
N LEU A 58 6.40 -12.87 -8.48
CA LEU A 58 7.70 -12.57 -7.89
C LEU A 58 8.83 -12.78 -8.89
N LYS A 59 8.79 -13.85 -9.69
CA LYS A 59 9.78 -14.09 -10.75
C LYS A 59 9.72 -13.01 -11.83
N GLU A 60 8.53 -12.56 -12.19
CA GLU A 60 8.35 -11.50 -13.19
C GLU A 60 8.80 -10.13 -12.70
N LEU A 61 8.51 -9.77 -11.45
CA LEU A 61 9.03 -8.58 -10.81
C LEU A 61 10.55 -8.65 -10.67
N TYR A 62 11.10 -9.83 -10.35
CA TYR A 62 12.54 -10.01 -10.25
C TYR A 62 13.25 -9.72 -11.57
N LYS A 63 12.68 -10.15 -12.71
CA LYS A 63 13.18 -9.82 -14.06
C LYS A 63 13.20 -8.31 -14.35
N LYS A 64 12.33 -7.52 -13.70
CA LYS A 64 12.30 -6.05 -13.80
C LYS A 64 13.40 -5.38 -12.93
N THR A 65 14.15 -6.11 -12.10
CA THR A 65 15.16 -5.53 -11.20
C THR A 65 16.51 -5.29 -11.89
N LYS A 66 17.24 -4.25 -11.42
CA LYS A 66 18.61 -3.97 -11.86
C LYS A 66 19.57 -5.14 -11.56
N HIS A 67 19.34 -5.86 -10.47
CA HIS A 67 20.14 -7.02 -10.11
C HIS A 67 20.03 -8.12 -11.17
N PHE A 68 18.82 -8.50 -11.58
CA PHE A 68 18.62 -9.51 -12.63
C PHE A 68 19.29 -9.11 -13.95
N ASN A 69 19.13 -7.85 -14.36
CA ASN A 69 19.72 -7.33 -15.60
C ASN A 69 21.26 -7.27 -15.58
N SER A 70 21.88 -7.31 -14.39
CA SER A 70 23.34 -7.37 -14.25
C SER A 70 23.92 -8.79 -14.33
N LEU A 71 23.08 -9.82 -14.29
CA LEU A 71 23.50 -11.22 -14.36
C LEU A 71 23.72 -11.65 -15.82
N SER A 72 24.76 -12.45 -16.04
CA SER A 72 24.94 -13.20 -17.30
C SER A 72 23.77 -14.16 -17.55
N GLU A 73 23.43 -14.43 -18.81
CA GLU A 73 22.31 -15.32 -19.20
C GLU A 73 22.30 -16.67 -18.46
N ALA A 74 23.45 -17.35 -18.35
CA ALA A 74 23.55 -18.63 -17.64
C ALA A 74 23.19 -18.54 -16.14
N LYS A 75 23.38 -17.37 -15.51
CA LYS A 75 23.05 -17.13 -14.09
C LYS A 75 21.60 -16.71 -13.89
N GLN A 76 20.94 -16.16 -14.92
CA GLN A 76 19.54 -15.73 -14.84
C GLN A 76 18.59 -16.90 -14.60
N SER A 77 18.75 -18.02 -15.32
CA SER A 77 17.91 -19.21 -15.14
C SER A 77 18.02 -19.75 -13.71
N LYS A 78 19.25 -19.91 -13.21
CA LYS A 78 19.50 -20.39 -11.84
C LYS A 78 18.95 -19.44 -10.77
N ALA A 79 18.99 -18.13 -11.02
CA ALA A 79 18.43 -17.15 -10.09
C ALA A 79 16.90 -17.22 -10.00
N LEU A 80 16.21 -17.62 -11.08
CA LEU A 80 14.75 -17.79 -11.11
C LEU A 80 14.28 -19.12 -10.48
N GLU A 81 15.19 -20.08 -10.27
CA GLU A 81 14.92 -21.32 -9.54
C GLU A 81 14.97 -21.11 -8.02
N ASN A 82 15.71 -20.10 -7.56
CA ASN A 82 15.78 -19.72 -6.16
C ASN A 82 14.59 -18.85 -5.75
N SER A 83 14.39 -18.70 -4.43
CA SER A 83 13.41 -17.74 -3.90
C SER A 83 13.80 -16.32 -4.33
N THR A 84 12.97 -15.70 -5.16
CA THR A 84 13.17 -14.33 -5.66
C THR A 84 12.63 -13.26 -4.72
N TYR A 85 11.97 -13.66 -3.63
CA TYR A 85 11.33 -12.74 -2.70
C TYR A 85 12.33 -11.75 -2.09
N ARG A 86 13.52 -12.19 -1.71
CA ARG A 86 14.51 -11.33 -1.03
C ARG A 86 14.92 -10.15 -1.90
N GLU A 87 15.22 -10.42 -3.17
CA GLU A 87 15.68 -9.44 -4.14
C GLU A 87 14.55 -8.49 -4.54
N VAL A 88 13.34 -9.02 -4.75
CA VAL A 88 12.15 -8.21 -5.04
C VAL A 88 11.81 -7.34 -3.84
N ASN A 89 11.80 -7.89 -2.62
CA ASN A 89 11.52 -7.14 -1.40
C ASN A 89 12.54 -6.02 -1.16
N ALA A 90 13.82 -6.25 -1.49
CA ALA A 90 14.85 -5.22 -1.37
C ALA A 90 14.54 -3.97 -2.22
N VAL A 91 13.93 -4.15 -3.40
CA VAL A 91 13.54 -3.08 -4.32
C VAL A 91 12.19 -2.47 -3.94
N TYR A 92 11.15 -3.30 -3.79
CA TYR A 92 9.77 -2.84 -3.68
C TYR A 92 9.28 -2.68 -2.23
N LYS A 93 10.07 -3.10 -1.23
CA LYS A 93 9.73 -3.03 0.21
C LYS A 93 8.38 -3.69 0.52
N LEU A 94 8.15 -4.88 -0.05
CA LEU A 94 6.91 -5.67 0.06
C LEU A 94 6.50 -5.93 1.52
N ASP A 95 7.47 -6.18 2.39
CA ASP A 95 7.32 -6.37 3.84
C ASP A 95 6.89 -5.12 4.62
N LYS A 96 6.83 -3.95 3.96
CA LYS A 96 6.28 -2.72 4.54
C LYS A 96 4.88 -2.40 4.03
N LYS A 97 4.43 -3.04 2.95
CA LYS A 97 3.23 -2.62 2.21
C LYS A 97 1.96 -2.92 2.97
N LYS A 98 1.23 -1.84 3.28
CA LYS A 98 -0.04 -1.87 3.99
C LYS A 98 -1.21 -1.84 3.03
N ILE A 99 -2.18 -2.71 3.29
CA ILE A 99 -3.48 -2.74 2.64
C ILE A 99 -4.57 -2.73 3.69
N TYR A 100 -5.79 -2.37 3.29
CA TYR A 100 -6.97 -2.49 4.12
C TYR A 100 -8.07 -3.24 3.37
N ILE A 101 -9.00 -3.83 4.12
CA ILE A 101 -10.20 -4.45 3.58
C ILE A 101 -11.21 -3.34 3.30
N ALA A 102 -11.69 -3.26 2.06
CA ALA A 102 -12.69 -2.29 1.63
C ALA A 102 -14.04 -2.95 1.31
N SER A 103 -14.12 -4.27 1.38
CA SER A 103 -15.36 -4.99 1.18
C SER A 103 -16.29 -4.80 2.36
N GLU A 104 -17.48 -4.24 2.13
CA GLU A 104 -18.50 -4.01 3.16
C GLU A 104 -19.16 -5.31 3.65
N ILE A 105 -19.00 -6.41 2.92
CA ILE A 105 -19.55 -7.72 3.29
C ILE A 105 -18.58 -8.55 4.16
N PHE A 106 -17.43 -7.97 4.53
CA PHE A 106 -16.48 -8.55 5.48
C PHE A 106 -16.68 -7.88 6.84
N TYR A 107 -17.15 -8.63 7.83
CA TYR A 107 -17.63 -8.13 9.12
C TYR A 107 -16.56 -8.26 10.20
N PHE A 108 -15.38 -7.70 9.95
CA PHE A 108 -14.33 -7.63 10.96
C PHE A 108 -14.41 -6.30 11.72
N GLN A 109 -14.46 -6.36 13.05
CA GLN A 109 -14.54 -5.23 13.97
C GLN A 109 -13.18 -4.82 14.53
N GLU A 110 -12.35 -5.78 14.90
CA GLU A 110 -11.03 -5.55 15.48
C GLU A 110 -9.93 -6.03 14.53
N LYS A 111 -10.01 -7.29 14.08
CA LYS A 111 -9.02 -7.82 13.13
C LYS A 111 -9.19 -7.11 11.79
N TYR A 112 -8.13 -6.64 11.15
CA TYR A 112 -8.20 -5.92 9.87
C TYR A 112 -8.98 -4.58 9.89
N SER A 113 -9.39 -4.08 11.06
CA SER A 113 -9.92 -2.71 11.22
C SER A 113 -8.89 -1.66 10.82
N GLU A 114 -7.61 -1.95 11.09
CA GLU A 114 -6.45 -1.14 10.70
C GLU A 114 -5.71 -1.73 9.49
N PRO A 115 -4.99 -0.90 8.72
CA PRO A 115 -4.17 -1.38 7.62
C PRO A 115 -3.10 -2.39 8.08
N PHE A 116 -3.05 -3.53 7.39
CA PHE A 116 -2.20 -4.67 7.72
C PHE A 116 -1.20 -4.98 6.59
N ILE A 117 -0.19 -5.79 6.90
CA ILE A 117 0.89 -6.15 5.97
C ILE A 117 0.83 -7.66 5.68
N PRO A 118 0.27 -8.08 4.52
CA PRO A 118 0.15 -9.49 4.17
C PRO A 118 1.48 -10.25 4.12
N PHE A 119 2.55 -9.60 3.66
CA PHE A 119 3.87 -10.23 3.51
C PHE A 119 4.55 -10.63 4.83
N VAL A 120 4.16 -10.05 5.96
CA VAL A 120 4.71 -10.40 7.28
C VAL A 120 3.76 -11.27 8.09
N TYR A 121 2.63 -11.66 7.51
CA TYR A 121 1.67 -12.56 8.13
C TYR A 121 2.36 -13.86 8.55
N LYS A 122 2.11 -14.28 9.77
CA LYS A 122 2.57 -15.56 10.31
C LYS A 122 1.46 -16.18 11.14
N LYS A 123 1.24 -17.47 10.94
CA LYS A 123 0.33 -18.27 11.77
C LYS A 123 1.09 -19.41 12.40
N ASN A 124 0.99 -19.54 13.72
CA ASN A 124 1.75 -20.55 14.47
C ASN A 124 3.26 -20.55 14.14
N LYS A 125 3.84 -19.34 14.03
CA LYS A 125 5.24 -19.08 13.63
C LYS A 125 5.61 -19.50 12.20
N LYS A 126 4.65 -19.92 11.38
CA LYS A 126 4.84 -20.26 9.96
C LYS A 126 4.44 -19.11 9.06
N ASP A 127 5.27 -18.80 8.09
CA ASP A 127 4.95 -17.85 7.02
C ASP A 127 4.03 -18.49 5.95
N PRO A 128 3.45 -17.70 5.01
CA PRO A 128 2.53 -18.21 3.99
C PRO A 128 3.15 -19.28 3.09
N ILE A 129 4.46 -19.19 2.79
CA ILE A 129 5.18 -20.14 1.93
C ILE A 129 5.33 -21.47 2.66
N GLN A 130 5.64 -21.44 3.95
CA GLN A 130 5.72 -22.62 4.81
C GLN A 130 4.35 -23.30 4.95
N ILE A 131 3.27 -22.52 5.08
CA ILE A 131 1.90 -23.04 5.11
C ILE A 131 1.55 -23.71 3.78
N TYR A 132 1.79 -23.03 2.66
CA TYR A 132 1.62 -23.58 1.32
C TYR A 132 2.39 -24.89 1.12
N ASN A 133 3.68 -24.93 1.46
CA ASN A 133 4.51 -26.11 1.28
C ASN A 133 3.99 -27.28 2.12
N ALA A 134 3.52 -27.02 3.34
CA ALA A 134 2.90 -28.04 4.19
C ALA A 134 1.64 -28.63 3.53
N ILE A 135 0.73 -27.78 3.03
CA ILE A 135 -0.49 -28.21 2.33
C ILE A 135 -0.16 -28.95 1.03
N LYS A 136 0.85 -28.50 0.28
CA LYS A 136 1.29 -29.09 -1.00
C LYS A 136 1.84 -30.50 -0.82
N HIS A 137 2.67 -30.71 0.20
CA HIS A 137 3.33 -32.00 0.42
C HIS A 137 2.47 -33.00 1.19
N ASP A 138 1.61 -32.52 2.10
CA ASP A 138 0.76 -33.38 2.91
C ASP A 138 -0.56 -32.67 3.27
N LYS A 139 -1.47 -32.62 2.29
CA LYS A 139 -2.75 -31.89 2.43
C LYS A 139 -3.61 -32.43 3.58
N VAL A 140 -3.63 -33.75 3.79
CA VAL A 140 -4.53 -34.38 4.77
C VAL A 140 -4.16 -33.96 6.19
N ASN A 141 -2.87 -33.97 6.53
CA ASN A 141 -2.40 -33.64 7.88
C ASN A 141 -2.13 -32.15 8.11
N ASN A 142 -2.35 -31.31 7.08
CA ASN A 142 -2.11 -29.87 7.16
C ASN A 142 -3.33 -29.06 6.71
N LEU A 143 -4.50 -29.68 6.61
CA LEU A 143 -5.73 -29.04 6.13
C LEU A 143 -6.15 -27.87 7.04
N GLU A 144 -5.93 -28.00 8.34
CA GLU A 144 -6.20 -26.98 9.35
C GLU A 144 -5.39 -25.69 9.16
N LYS A 145 -4.27 -25.76 8.44
CA LYS A 145 -3.46 -24.58 8.08
C LYS A 145 -4.07 -23.81 6.90
N ALA A 146 -5.04 -24.41 6.21
CA ALA A 146 -5.74 -23.80 5.09
C ALA A 146 -7.02 -23.09 5.55
N ASP A 147 -6.84 -22.11 6.42
CA ASP A 147 -7.93 -21.35 7.04
C ASP A 147 -8.24 -20.03 6.32
N LEU A 148 -9.35 -19.40 6.72
CA LEU A 148 -9.83 -18.14 6.15
C LEU A 148 -8.80 -17.02 6.31
N GLU A 149 -8.18 -16.89 7.47
CA GLU A 149 -7.16 -15.86 7.72
C GLU A 149 -5.99 -15.98 6.75
N THR A 150 -5.52 -17.21 6.53
CA THR A 150 -4.44 -17.51 5.60
C THR A 150 -4.84 -17.23 4.16
N ALA A 151 -6.08 -17.55 3.77
CA ALA A 151 -6.60 -17.23 2.44
C ALA A 151 -6.66 -15.72 2.19
N ILE A 152 -7.15 -14.93 3.15
CA ILE A 152 -7.19 -13.45 3.07
C ILE A 152 -5.78 -12.89 2.91
N ASN A 153 -4.82 -13.30 3.73
CA ASN A 153 -3.44 -12.81 3.63
C ASN A 153 -2.74 -13.27 2.35
N MET A 154 -3.03 -14.47 1.84
CA MET A 154 -2.48 -14.94 0.58
C MET A 154 -3.02 -14.12 -0.60
N LEU A 155 -4.33 -13.84 -0.64
CA LEU A 155 -4.89 -12.98 -1.68
C LEU A 155 -4.41 -11.53 -1.55
N GLY A 156 -4.25 -11.01 -0.33
CA GLY A 156 -3.67 -9.68 -0.08
C GLY A 156 -2.22 -9.57 -0.57
N THR A 157 -1.43 -10.64 -0.39
CA THR A 157 -0.07 -10.75 -0.94
C THR A 157 -0.12 -10.69 -2.47
N LEU A 158 -1.02 -11.46 -3.09
CA LEU A 158 -1.19 -11.47 -4.54
C LEU A 158 -1.67 -10.12 -5.08
N PHE A 159 -2.53 -9.41 -4.36
CA PHE A 159 -2.98 -8.06 -4.69
C PHE A 159 -1.80 -7.09 -4.73
N ILE A 160 -0.95 -7.10 -3.70
CA ILE A 160 0.26 -6.26 -3.66
C ILE A 160 1.16 -6.56 -4.86
N LEU A 161 1.41 -7.84 -5.16
CA LEU A 161 2.24 -8.22 -6.31
C LEU A 161 1.65 -7.75 -7.65
N ASN A 162 0.34 -7.90 -7.84
CA ASN A 162 -0.35 -7.40 -9.04
C ASN A 162 -0.23 -5.88 -9.15
N SER A 163 -0.34 -5.15 -8.04
CA SER A 163 -0.21 -3.68 -8.05
C SER A 163 1.18 -3.20 -8.51
N TYR A 164 2.23 -3.98 -8.24
CA TYR A 164 3.58 -3.70 -8.74
C TYR A 164 3.80 -4.19 -10.17
N PHE A 165 3.18 -5.30 -10.54
CA PHE A 165 3.38 -5.89 -11.85
C PHE A 165 2.61 -5.13 -12.94
N PHE A 166 1.40 -4.67 -12.61
CA PHE A 166 0.49 -3.91 -13.47
C PHE A 166 -0.03 -2.65 -12.73
N PRO A 167 0.76 -1.56 -12.66
CA PRO A 167 0.42 -0.35 -11.92
C PRO A 167 -0.88 0.33 -12.36
N GLU A 168 -1.26 0.19 -13.62
CA GLU A 168 -2.52 0.71 -14.18
C GLU A 168 -3.76 0.10 -13.50
N LEU A 169 -3.61 -1.03 -12.81
CA LEU A 169 -4.60 -1.59 -11.90
C LEU A 169 -5.21 -0.52 -10.98
N ILE A 170 -4.37 0.38 -10.49
CA ILE A 170 -4.71 1.36 -9.46
C ILE A 170 -5.47 2.55 -10.07
N GLN A 171 -5.24 2.82 -11.35
CA GLN A 171 -5.88 3.89 -12.12
C GLN A 171 -7.22 3.48 -12.72
N LYS A 172 -7.60 2.19 -12.63
CA LYS A 172 -8.88 1.69 -13.12
C LYS A 172 -10.07 2.37 -12.43
N GLU A 173 -11.20 2.39 -13.13
CA GLU A 173 -12.48 2.82 -12.56
C GLU A 173 -12.89 1.97 -11.36
N GLN A 174 -13.76 2.51 -10.51
CA GLN A 174 -14.14 1.87 -9.25
C GLN A 174 -14.62 0.42 -9.41
N ASP A 175 -15.41 0.13 -10.44
CA ASP A 175 -15.96 -1.20 -10.72
C ASP A 175 -14.93 -2.22 -11.21
N ASP A 176 -13.83 -1.72 -11.76
CA ASP A 176 -12.75 -2.48 -12.37
C ASP A 176 -11.58 -2.75 -11.42
N ARG A 177 -11.54 -2.05 -10.28
CA ARG A 177 -10.57 -2.25 -9.21
C ARG A 177 -10.86 -3.54 -8.44
N SER A 178 -9.92 -3.94 -7.60
CA SER A 178 -10.17 -4.97 -6.57
C SER A 178 -11.47 -4.67 -5.82
N LYS A 179 -12.23 -5.69 -5.44
CA LYS A 179 -13.43 -5.55 -4.60
C LYS A 179 -13.16 -5.79 -3.12
N ILE A 180 -12.09 -6.49 -2.79
CA ILE A 180 -11.73 -6.82 -1.41
C ILE A 180 -10.74 -5.81 -0.83
N PHE A 181 -9.65 -5.52 -1.54
CA PHE A 181 -8.52 -4.80 -0.98
C PHE A 181 -8.36 -3.41 -1.58
N ARG A 182 -7.82 -2.52 -0.76
CA ARG A 182 -7.32 -1.23 -1.21
C ARG A 182 -5.93 -1.03 -0.62
N GLY A 183 -5.08 -0.38 -1.39
CA GLY A 183 -3.79 0.05 -0.89
C GLY A 183 -3.89 1.32 -0.08
N LYS A 184 -2.98 1.49 0.88
CA LYS A 184 -2.80 2.77 1.56
C LYS A 184 -2.28 3.82 0.56
N ARG A 185 -3.00 4.95 0.43
CA ARG A 185 -2.55 6.12 -0.35
C ARG A 185 -1.58 6.92 0.52
N ALA A 186 -0.41 7.27 -0.03
CA ALA A 186 0.37 8.38 0.47
C ALA A 186 -0.08 9.63 -0.27
N TYR A 187 -0.55 10.62 0.47
CA TYR A 187 -0.68 11.96 -0.06
C TYR A 187 0.64 12.69 0.24
N ILE A 188 1.26 13.30 -0.77
CA ILE A 188 2.63 13.85 -0.64
C ILE A 188 2.65 15.26 -0.03
N GLU A 189 1.58 16.03 -0.17
CA GLU A 189 1.38 17.29 0.56
C GLU A 189 0.83 17.10 2.02
N PRO A 190 -0.01 16.09 2.34
CA PRO A 190 -0.57 15.81 3.67
C PRO A 190 0.20 14.87 4.60
N LEU A 191 1.44 14.48 4.32
CA LEU A 191 2.23 13.78 5.35
C LEU A 191 2.46 14.71 6.58
N PHE A 192 2.40 16.03 6.33
CA PHE A 192 2.42 17.10 7.32
C PHE A 192 1.04 17.33 7.99
N LEU A 193 -0.06 17.24 7.24
CA LEU A 193 -1.42 17.52 7.72
C LEU A 193 -1.95 16.49 8.74
N SER A 194 -1.50 15.22 8.68
CA SER A 194 -1.95 14.18 9.62
C SER A 194 -1.16 14.13 10.94
N MET A 195 -0.10 14.93 11.06
CA MET A 195 0.79 14.95 12.23
C MET A 195 0.94 16.36 12.84
N PHE A 196 -0.05 17.24 12.66
CA PHE A 196 0.02 18.64 13.12
C PHE A 196 0.46 18.80 14.58
N ASP A 197 -0.05 17.97 15.48
CA ASP A 197 0.29 17.99 16.90
C ASP A 197 1.73 17.51 17.20
N LYS A 198 2.48 17.12 16.18
CA LYS A 198 3.77 16.42 16.24
C LYS A 198 4.76 16.86 15.17
N ILE A 199 4.58 18.01 14.50
CA ILE A 199 5.55 18.44 13.48
C ILE A 199 6.96 18.60 14.08
N ASP A 200 7.07 19.11 15.30
CA ASP A 200 8.34 19.20 16.06
C ASP A 200 8.91 17.82 16.48
N LYS A 201 8.17 16.74 16.20
CA LYS A 201 8.53 15.34 16.48
C LYS A 201 8.62 14.49 15.21
N LEU A 202 8.49 15.09 14.01
CA LEU A 202 8.58 14.36 12.74
C LEU A 202 9.99 13.81 12.56
N ASN A 203 10.16 12.53 12.91
CA ASN A 203 11.41 11.82 12.67
C ASN A 203 11.47 11.40 11.19
N LYS A 204 12.59 11.69 10.52
CA LYS A 204 12.89 11.24 9.16
C LYS A 204 12.56 9.76 8.95
N ASP A 205 12.91 8.90 9.90
CA ASP A 205 12.67 7.46 9.82
C ASP A 205 11.18 7.12 9.82
N GLU A 206 10.34 7.88 10.54
CA GLU A 206 8.89 7.68 10.58
C GLU A 206 8.24 8.04 9.24
N VAL A 207 8.68 9.15 8.64
CA VAL A 207 8.26 9.58 7.30
C VAL A 207 8.65 8.54 6.25
N GLU A 208 9.90 8.09 6.28
CA GLU A 208 10.38 7.05 5.36
C GLU A 208 9.60 5.75 5.52
N ASN A 209 9.27 5.37 6.76
CA ASN A 209 8.47 4.19 7.03
C ASN A 209 7.02 4.36 6.56
N TYR A 210 6.41 5.53 6.75
CA TYR A 210 5.08 5.84 6.23
C TYR A 210 5.05 5.73 4.70
N LEU A 211 5.95 6.42 3.99
CA LEU A 211 6.00 6.40 2.52
C LEU A 211 6.25 5.00 2.00
N SER A 212 7.18 4.28 2.64
CA SER A 212 7.46 2.90 2.28
C SER A 212 6.26 1.98 2.51
N SER A 213 5.36 2.31 3.44
CA SER A 213 4.15 1.53 3.71
C SER A 213 3.05 1.69 2.66
N CYS A 214 3.09 2.77 1.88
CA CYS A 214 2.03 3.08 0.92
C CYS A 214 2.18 2.29 -0.39
N LEU A 215 1.03 1.93 -0.96
CA LEU A 215 0.92 1.23 -2.24
C LEU A 215 0.81 2.18 -3.43
N TYR A 216 0.54 3.46 -3.22
CA TYR A 216 0.53 4.46 -4.28
C TYR A 216 0.65 5.87 -3.68
N PHE A 217 1.00 6.80 -4.56
CA PHE A 217 1.28 8.19 -4.22
C PHE A 217 0.36 9.10 -5.03
N GLU A 218 -0.17 10.11 -4.35
CA GLU A 218 -1.01 11.14 -4.94
C GLU A 218 -0.37 12.50 -4.66
N TRP A 219 -0.01 13.22 -5.72
CA TRP A 219 0.29 14.64 -5.64
C TRP A 219 -1.02 15.40 -5.75
N ILE A 220 -1.15 16.40 -4.90
CA ILE A 220 -2.34 17.25 -4.89
C ILE A 220 -2.15 18.43 -5.87
N SER A 221 -0.92 18.74 -6.28
CA SER A 221 -0.63 19.80 -7.26
C SER A 221 -0.58 19.38 -8.73
N ASP A 222 -0.92 20.35 -9.59
CA ASP A 222 -0.96 20.30 -11.06
C ASP A 222 0.43 20.11 -11.71
N TYR A 223 0.50 19.36 -12.81
CA TYR A 223 1.72 18.96 -13.54
C TYR A 223 2.48 20.16 -14.15
N TYR A 224 1.89 21.36 -14.15
CA TYR A 224 2.39 22.54 -14.86
C TYR A 224 3.23 23.51 -14.01
N LEU A 225 3.42 23.25 -12.71
CA LEU A 225 4.26 24.11 -11.86
C LEU A 225 5.72 23.65 -11.90
N THR A 226 6.49 24.27 -12.81
CA THR A 226 7.91 23.99 -13.05
C THR A 226 8.85 24.36 -11.89
N GLU A 227 8.35 24.87 -10.77
CA GLU A 227 9.10 25.08 -9.52
C GLU A 227 8.32 24.58 -8.29
N ASN A 228 8.12 23.26 -8.22
CA ASN A 228 7.34 22.61 -7.14
C ASN A 228 7.87 22.86 -5.72
N LEU A 229 9.20 22.88 -5.51
CA LEU A 229 9.75 22.82 -4.16
C LEU A 229 9.56 24.12 -3.33
N PRO A 230 9.87 25.32 -3.85
CA PRO A 230 9.66 26.57 -3.11
C PRO A 230 8.19 26.86 -2.81
N TYR A 231 7.30 26.54 -3.75
CA TYR A 231 5.85 26.68 -3.59
C TYR A 231 5.34 25.80 -2.44
N HIS A 232 5.66 24.50 -2.47
CA HIS A 232 5.28 23.57 -1.41
C HIS A 232 5.88 23.94 -0.04
N ILE A 233 7.13 24.41 -0.01
CA ILE A 233 7.75 24.90 1.24
C ILE A 233 7.01 26.13 1.75
N SER A 234 6.66 27.08 0.87
CA SER A 234 5.93 28.31 1.25
C SER A 234 4.55 27.99 1.80
N ASP A 235 3.78 27.16 1.11
CA ASP A 235 2.43 26.75 1.53
C ASP A 235 2.46 26.01 2.87
N ILE A 236 3.35 25.02 3.02
CA ILE A 236 3.52 24.28 4.29
C ILE A 236 3.99 25.21 5.41
N SER A 237 4.91 26.14 5.14
CA SER A 237 5.38 27.12 6.14
C SER A 237 4.25 28.03 6.60
N GLY A 238 3.40 28.52 5.68
CA GLY A 238 2.25 29.36 6.02
C GLY A 238 1.20 28.61 6.83
N MET A 239 0.95 27.33 6.52
CA MET A 239 0.05 26.48 7.30
C MET A 239 0.58 26.22 8.72
N LEU A 240 1.90 26.04 8.86
CA LEU A 240 2.59 25.89 10.13
C LEU A 240 2.52 27.15 10.99
N GLU A 241 2.79 28.31 10.39
CA GLU A 241 2.72 29.60 11.07
C GLU A 241 1.29 29.88 11.55
N ASN A 242 0.29 29.62 10.71
CA ASN A 242 -1.12 29.74 11.09
C ASN A 242 -1.48 28.79 12.24
N HIS A 243 -1.04 27.53 12.18
CA HIS A 243 -1.26 26.57 13.28
C HIS A 243 -0.58 27.02 14.57
N LEU A 244 0.69 27.42 14.55
CA LEU A 244 1.40 27.93 15.72
C LEU A 244 0.71 29.16 16.32
N ASN A 245 0.24 30.06 15.47
CA ASN A 245 -0.51 31.24 15.91
C ASN A 245 -1.84 30.83 16.55
N ASP A 246 -2.55 29.83 16.00
CA ASP A 246 -3.85 29.40 16.49
C ASP A 246 -3.78 28.50 17.74
N VAL A 247 -2.76 27.64 17.88
CA VAL A 247 -2.56 26.80 19.09
C VAL A 247 -2.30 27.65 20.34
N ASN A 248 -1.79 28.86 20.16
CA ASN A 248 -1.53 29.82 21.23
C ASN A 248 -2.76 30.69 21.58
N LEU A 249 -3.90 30.52 20.90
CA LEU A 249 -5.11 31.31 21.17
C LEU A 249 -6.04 30.67 22.22
N PRO A 250 -6.74 31.47 23.03
CA PRO A 250 -7.82 30.99 23.88
C PRO A 250 -8.94 30.34 23.06
N LEU A 251 -9.58 29.31 23.61
CA LEU A 251 -10.67 28.55 22.97
C LEU A 251 -11.82 29.46 22.47
N ASP A 252 -12.16 30.50 23.24
CA ASP A 252 -13.21 31.45 22.87
C ASP A 252 -12.85 32.25 21.60
N THR A 253 -11.57 32.60 21.42
CA THR A 253 -11.06 33.29 20.24
C THR A 253 -11.05 32.38 19.01
N LEU A 254 -10.73 31.09 19.20
CA LEU A 254 -10.79 30.09 18.13
C LEU A 254 -12.22 29.87 17.64
N ILE A 255 -13.19 29.83 18.56
CA ILE A 255 -14.62 29.72 18.24
C ILE A 255 -15.11 30.98 17.51
N GLU A 256 -14.65 32.16 17.92
CA GLU A 256 -15.03 33.42 17.28
C GLU A 256 -14.46 33.58 15.86
N LYS A 257 -13.20 33.20 15.65
CA LYS A 257 -12.56 33.13 14.32
C LYS A 257 -13.31 32.15 13.40
N ARG A 258 -13.65 30.96 13.91
CA ARG A 258 -14.43 29.95 13.19
C ARG A 258 -15.79 30.49 12.73
N ASN A 259 -16.47 31.24 13.60
CA ASN A 259 -17.79 31.79 13.31
C ASN A 259 -17.76 32.99 12.34
N LYS A 260 -16.61 33.65 12.16
CA LYS A 260 -16.44 34.81 11.27
C LYS A 260 -15.94 34.46 9.86
N ASN A 261 -15.69 33.18 9.56
CA ASN A 261 -15.07 32.75 8.29
C ASN A 261 -13.73 33.45 8.01
N GLU A 262 -13.00 33.89 9.04
CA GLU A 262 -11.67 34.52 8.92
C GLU A 262 -10.55 33.46 8.73
N TYR A 263 -10.93 32.35 8.06
CA TYR A 263 -10.21 31.13 7.65
C TYR A 263 -9.68 30.19 8.75
N LEU A 264 -10.18 28.95 8.72
CA LEU A 264 -9.52 27.76 9.29
C LEU A 264 -9.59 26.53 8.35
N TYR A 265 -10.61 26.38 7.49
CA TYR A 265 -10.72 25.37 6.41
C TYR A 265 -11.71 25.86 5.32
N ASP A 266 -11.70 25.31 4.09
CA ASP A 266 -12.76 25.58 3.08
C ASP A 266 -14.10 24.90 3.44
N ASP A 267 -15.18 25.23 2.70
CA ASP A 267 -16.55 24.72 2.82
C ASP A 267 -16.70 23.18 2.96
N LEU A 268 -15.64 22.40 2.70
CA LEU A 268 -15.55 20.94 2.87
C LEU A 268 -14.67 20.48 4.05
N ASN A 269 -14.27 21.38 4.96
CA ASN A 269 -13.32 21.14 6.06
C ASN A 269 -11.94 20.63 5.60
N TYR A 270 -11.49 21.05 4.41
CA TYR A 270 -10.17 20.73 3.87
C TYR A 270 -9.48 22.00 3.37
N PRO A 271 -8.13 22.10 3.40
CA PRO A 271 -7.43 23.16 2.67
C PRO A 271 -7.78 23.06 1.17
N VAL A 272 -7.98 24.19 0.49
CA VAL A 272 -8.27 24.28 -0.96
C VAL A 272 -7.06 23.87 -1.81
N LEU A 273 -6.66 22.61 -1.72
CA LEU A 273 -5.61 21.99 -2.52
C LEU A 273 -6.21 20.95 -3.49
N PHE A 274 -7.46 20.53 -3.30
CA PHE A 274 -8.02 19.31 -3.91
C PHE A 274 -8.55 19.40 -5.33
N LYS A 275 -8.00 20.24 -6.21
CA LYS A 275 -8.64 20.42 -7.53
C LYS A 275 -8.21 19.43 -8.62
N TYR A 276 -7.04 18.77 -8.54
CA TYR A 276 -6.65 17.76 -9.53
C TYR A 276 -5.73 16.67 -8.94
N SER A 277 -6.18 15.41 -8.97
CA SER A 277 -5.43 14.25 -8.49
C SER A 277 -4.61 13.62 -9.60
N THR A 278 -3.29 13.50 -9.43
CA THR A 278 -2.44 12.63 -10.29
C THR A 278 -1.96 11.43 -9.48
N VAL A 279 -2.46 10.24 -9.83
CA VAL A 279 -1.95 8.96 -9.32
C VAL A 279 -0.70 8.59 -10.10
N ILE A 280 0.47 8.80 -9.52
CA ILE A 280 1.73 8.39 -10.13
C ILE A 280 1.92 6.89 -9.90
N THR A 281 2.41 6.18 -10.93
CA THR A 281 2.74 4.76 -10.85
C THR A 281 3.68 4.49 -9.67
N ASN A 282 3.49 3.39 -8.95
CA ASN A 282 4.31 3.08 -7.78
C ASN A 282 5.53 2.22 -8.15
N THR A 283 6.45 2.75 -8.96
CA THR A 283 7.71 2.04 -9.23
C THR A 283 8.74 2.28 -8.12
N GLY A 284 9.76 1.41 -8.02
CA GLY A 284 10.88 1.64 -7.10
C GLY A 284 11.65 2.94 -7.39
N GLU A 285 11.57 3.47 -8.60
CA GLU A 285 12.16 4.76 -8.98
C GLU A 285 11.29 5.92 -8.50
N ASP A 286 9.97 5.80 -8.65
CA ASP A 286 8.99 6.78 -8.13
C ASP A 286 9.06 6.88 -6.60
N ILE A 287 9.16 5.76 -5.88
CA ILE A 287 9.36 5.74 -4.41
C ILE A 287 10.63 6.51 -4.02
N ASN A 288 11.75 6.26 -4.71
CA ASN A 288 13.01 6.93 -4.40
C ASN A 288 12.97 8.42 -4.77
N TYR A 289 12.30 8.79 -5.86
CA TYR A 289 12.06 10.18 -6.24
C TYR A 289 11.26 10.90 -5.16
N PHE A 290 10.14 10.32 -4.70
CA PHE A 290 9.33 10.92 -3.64
C PHE A 290 10.06 10.99 -2.31
N ARG A 291 10.84 9.96 -1.94
CA ARG A 291 11.69 10.01 -0.73
C ARG A 291 12.66 11.19 -0.80
N LYS A 292 13.41 11.31 -1.90
CA LYS A 292 14.36 12.42 -2.07
C LYS A 292 13.67 13.79 -2.03
N LYS A 293 12.48 13.91 -2.63
CA LYS A 293 11.68 15.13 -2.56
C LYS A 293 11.21 15.44 -1.14
N SER A 294 10.71 14.45 -0.40
CA SER A 294 10.33 14.64 1.00
C SER A 294 11.52 15.01 1.89
N GLU A 295 12.70 14.42 1.68
CA GLU A 295 13.93 14.77 2.40
C GLU A 295 14.37 16.22 2.12
N GLN A 296 14.25 16.67 0.86
CA GLN A 296 14.55 18.04 0.47
C GLN A 296 13.61 19.05 1.14
N ILE A 297 12.30 18.76 1.17
CA ILE A 297 11.31 19.59 1.85
C ILE A 297 11.62 19.66 3.35
N PHE A 298 11.87 18.50 3.98
CA PHE A 298 12.16 18.43 5.42
C PHE A 298 13.41 19.21 5.80
N LYS A 299 14.50 19.07 5.02
CA LYS A 299 15.73 19.83 5.26
C LYS A 299 15.50 21.33 5.19
N ALA A 300 14.75 21.79 4.20
CA ALA A 300 14.45 23.21 4.02
C ALA A 300 13.55 23.78 5.13
N LEU A 301 12.62 22.99 5.67
CA LEU A 301 11.80 23.39 6.81
C LEU A 301 12.62 23.54 8.10
N LEU A 302 13.54 22.60 8.37
CA LEU A 302 14.44 22.70 9.53
C LEU A 302 15.34 23.93 9.45
N GLU A 303 15.90 24.23 8.28
CA GLU A 303 16.74 25.42 8.07
C GLU A 303 15.98 26.72 8.34
N LYS A 304 14.68 26.78 8.04
CA LYS A 304 13.84 27.95 8.32
C LYS A 304 13.44 28.12 9.78
N GLN A 305 13.48 27.07 10.60
CA GLN A 305 13.19 27.16 12.04
C GLN A 305 14.37 27.69 12.85
N GLU A 306 15.58 27.71 12.28
CA GLU A 306 16.81 28.21 12.91
C GLU A 306 17.10 29.70 12.58
N GLU A 307 16.33 30.34 11.70
CA GLU A 307 16.39 31.77 11.33
C GLU A 307 15.41 32.64 12.14
#